data_AF-A0A418AM28-F1
#
_entry.id   AF-A0A418AM28-F1
#
_cell.length_a   1.000
_cell.length_b   1.000
_cell.length_c   1.000
_cell.angle_alpha   90.00
_cell.angle_beta   90.00
_cell.angle_gamma   90.00
#
_symmetry.space_group_name_H-M   'P 1'
#
loop_
_entity.id
_entity.type
_entity.pdbx_description
1 polymer ?
#
loop_
_entity_poly.entity_id
_entity_poly.type
_entity_poly.pdbx_seq_one_letter_code
_entity_poly.pdbx_strand_id
1 'polypeptide(L)'
;MPHVDREKIPKIRFPQDRLAELYAAKSGFATDDETAYEFADEQLTLIEMGIPEKEAYATLAKKYEKVEAERFLQNFYQMRGQPFIPSTKPEEMAKRWEEDEAAAIKEGMRMEFEDNQELHSDDWVIRK
;
A
#
# COMPACT_ATOMS: atom_id res chain seq x y z
N MET A 1 6.43 42.47 -39.13
CA MET A 1 6.81 41.43 -38.14
C MET A 1 5.61 40.51 -37.96
N PRO A 2 5.75 39.18 -37.97
CA PRO A 2 4.58 38.32 -37.83
C PRO A 2 4.10 38.38 -36.37
N HIS A 3 2.84 38.75 -36.18
CA HIS A 3 2.14 38.68 -34.90
C HIS A 3 1.66 37.22 -34.78
N VAL A 4 2.40 36.40 -34.02
CA VAL A 4 2.03 35.01 -33.79
C VAL A 4 1.13 35.00 -32.56
N ASP A 5 -0.12 34.57 -32.73
CA ASP A 5 -1.11 34.41 -31.67
C ASP A 5 -0.50 33.66 -30.48
N ARG A 6 -0.19 34.40 -29.40
CA ARG A 6 0.46 33.88 -28.18
C ARG A 6 -0.50 33.15 -27.24
N GLU A 7 -1.76 32.94 -27.62
CA GLU A 7 -2.81 32.55 -26.67
C GLU A 7 -2.93 31.04 -26.39
N LYS A 8 -2.25 30.17 -27.15
CA LYS A 8 -2.18 28.74 -26.83
C LYS A 8 -0.74 28.29 -26.64
N ILE A 9 -0.34 28.16 -25.38
CA ILE A 9 0.84 27.38 -25.02
C ILE A 9 0.62 25.97 -25.56
N PRO A 10 1.51 25.45 -26.44
CA PRO A 10 1.37 24.09 -26.94
C PRO A 10 1.45 23.12 -25.75
N LYS A 11 0.44 22.26 -25.61
CA LYS A 11 0.48 21.18 -24.61
C LYS A 11 1.53 20.16 -25.08
N ILE A 12 2.66 20.12 -24.38
CA ILE A 12 3.68 19.09 -24.55
C ILE A 12 3.03 17.77 -24.11
N ARG A 13 3.09 16.75 -24.97
CA ARG A 13 2.67 15.38 -24.64
C ARG A 13 3.87 14.47 -24.84
N PHE A 14 4.11 13.61 -23.86
CA PHE A 14 5.14 12.59 -23.90
C PHE A 14 4.52 11.21 -24.21
N PRO A 15 5.26 10.28 -24.84
CA PRO A 15 4.79 8.92 -25.05
C PRO A 15 4.33 8.23 -23.76
N GLN A 16 5.05 8.48 -22.65
CA GLN A 16 4.69 7.98 -21.33
C GLN A 16 3.35 8.52 -20.78
N ASP A 17 2.86 9.69 -21.21
CA ASP A 17 1.57 10.22 -20.71
C ASP A 17 0.42 9.27 -21.07
N ARG A 18 0.42 8.74 -22.30
CA ARG A 18 -0.58 7.76 -22.74
C ARG A 18 -0.49 6.47 -21.91
N LEU A 19 0.72 6.01 -21.62
CA LEU A 19 0.94 4.75 -20.89
C LEU A 19 0.57 4.89 -19.41
N ALA A 20 0.87 6.04 -18.79
CA ALA A 20 0.49 6.36 -17.42
C ALA A 20 -1.04 6.44 -17.26
N GLU A 21 -1.73 7.13 -18.18
CA GLU A 21 -3.19 7.17 -18.20
C GLU A 21 -3.81 5.77 -18.35
N LEU A 22 -3.23 4.94 -19.23
CA LEU A 22 -3.69 3.57 -19.45
C LEU A 22 -3.47 2.68 -18.22
N TYR A 23 -2.36 2.87 -17.50
CA TYR A 23 -2.09 2.15 -16.26
C TYR A 23 -3.06 2.55 -15.17
N ALA A 24 -3.24 3.85 -14.91
CA ALA A 24 -4.18 4.36 -13.92
C ALA A 24 -5.63 3.94 -14.20
N ALA A 25 -6.04 3.87 -15.48
CA ALA A 25 -7.36 3.39 -15.86
C ALA A 25 -7.57 1.88 -15.62
N LYS A 26 -6.50 1.08 -15.61
CA LYS A 26 -6.55 -0.38 -15.50
C LYS A 26 -6.17 -0.92 -14.12
N SER A 27 -5.42 -0.19 -13.32
CA SER A 27 -4.91 -0.66 -12.02
C SER A 27 -6.05 -0.98 -11.04
N GLY A 28 -7.22 -0.35 -11.18
CA GLY A 28 -8.38 -0.61 -10.32
C GLY A 28 -8.24 -0.12 -8.89
N PHE A 29 -7.08 0.48 -8.55
CA PHE A 29 -6.77 1.10 -7.28
C PHE A 29 -6.45 2.59 -7.48
N ALA A 30 -6.44 3.36 -6.40
CA ALA A 30 -5.97 4.73 -6.43
C ALA A 30 -4.44 4.75 -6.58
N THR A 31 -3.98 4.69 -7.83
CA THR A 31 -2.56 4.85 -8.19
C THR A 31 -2.21 6.34 -8.18
N ASP A 32 -1.14 6.71 -7.50
CA ASP A 32 -0.56 8.05 -7.55
C ASP A 32 0.16 8.31 -8.89
N ASP A 33 0.16 9.57 -9.32
CA ASP A 33 0.73 9.96 -10.62
C ASP A 33 2.20 9.53 -10.77
N GLU A 34 2.98 9.57 -9.69
CA GLU A 34 4.39 9.17 -9.68
C GLU A 34 4.56 7.69 -10.03
N THR A 35 3.83 6.78 -9.37
CA THR A 35 3.84 5.34 -9.70
C THR A 35 3.37 5.08 -11.14
N ALA A 36 2.36 5.83 -11.62
CA ALA A 36 1.88 5.67 -12.98
C ALA A 36 2.95 6.08 -14.02
N TYR A 37 3.74 7.11 -13.73
CA TYR A 37 4.86 7.52 -14.57
C TYR A 37 6.06 6.57 -14.48
N GLU A 38 6.38 6.05 -13.30
CA GLU A 38 7.40 4.99 -13.13
C GLU A 38 7.04 3.75 -13.96
N PHE A 39 5.79 3.31 -13.89
CA PHE A 39 5.28 2.19 -14.69
C PHE A 39 5.38 2.47 -16.19
N ALA A 40 4.98 3.68 -16.61
CA ALA A 40 5.00 4.09 -18.00
C ALA A 40 6.41 4.13 -18.59
N ASP A 41 7.40 4.59 -17.82
CA ASP A 41 8.80 4.65 -18.22
C ASP A 41 9.42 3.25 -18.38
N GLU A 42 9.17 2.35 -17.41
CA GLU A 42 9.57 0.95 -17.52
C GLU A 42 8.88 0.26 -18.71
N GLN A 43 7.60 0.54 -18.94
CA GLN A 43 6.86 -0.03 -20.06
C GLN A 43 7.43 0.47 -21.40
N LEU A 44 7.76 1.76 -21.49
CA LEU A 44 8.38 2.35 -22.67
C LEU A 44 9.74 1.71 -22.96
N THR A 45 10.56 1.52 -21.92
CA THR A 45 11.86 0.84 -22.04
C THR A 45 11.71 -0.57 -22.63
N LEU A 46 10.73 -1.35 -22.14
CA LEU A 46 10.48 -2.70 -22.68
C LEU A 46 10.04 -2.68 -24.15
N ILE A 47 9.22 -1.68 -24.52
CA ILE A 47 8.79 -1.47 -25.91
C ILE A 47 9.98 -1.13 -26.80
N GLU A 48 10.88 -0.25 -26.34
CA GLU A 48 12.10 0.12 -27.05
C GLU A 48 13.07 -1.07 -27.23
N MET A 49 13.07 -2.01 -26.29
CA MET A 49 13.79 -3.29 -26.40
C MET A 49 13.13 -4.30 -27.34
N GLY A 50 12.00 -3.96 -27.96
CA GLY A 50 11.29 -4.78 -28.94
C GLY A 50 10.21 -5.69 -28.35
N ILE A 51 9.86 -5.54 -27.06
CA ILE A 51 8.75 -6.28 -26.45
C ILE A 51 7.43 -5.62 -26.84
N PRO A 52 6.43 -6.37 -27.34
CA PRO A 52 5.13 -5.81 -27.65
C PRO A 52 4.47 -5.12 -26.45
N GLU A 53 3.81 -3.97 -26.66
CA GLU A 53 3.16 -3.15 -25.61
C GLU A 53 2.30 -3.99 -24.64
N LYS A 54 1.55 -4.97 -25.20
CA LYS A 54 0.67 -5.86 -24.42
C LYS A 54 1.46 -6.81 -23.50
N GLU A 55 2.59 -7.33 -23.95
CA GLU A 55 3.45 -8.23 -23.18
C GLU A 55 4.27 -7.47 -22.14
N ALA A 56 4.78 -6.27 -22.51
CA ALA A 56 5.42 -5.35 -21.59
C ALA A 56 4.48 -4.99 -20.43
N TYR A 57 3.23 -4.60 -20.74
CA TYR A 57 2.20 -4.33 -19.74
C TYR A 57 1.94 -5.54 -18.84
N ALA A 58 1.74 -6.73 -19.40
CA ALA A 58 1.42 -7.93 -18.61
C ALA A 58 2.57 -8.34 -17.67
N THR A 59 3.80 -8.13 -18.10
CA THR A 59 5.00 -8.42 -17.31
C THR A 59 5.12 -7.44 -16.14
N LEU A 60 4.95 -6.15 -16.42
CA LEU A 60 5.05 -5.09 -15.41
C LEU A 60 3.86 -5.09 -14.44
N ALA A 61 2.65 -5.38 -14.91
CA ALA A 61 1.46 -5.43 -14.07
C ALA A 61 1.63 -6.42 -12.91
N LYS A 62 2.23 -7.59 -13.15
CA LYS A 62 2.54 -8.57 -12.09
C LYS A 62 3.62 -8.08 -11.10
N LYS A 63 4.58 -7.30 -11.59
CA LYS A 63 5.63 -6.70 -10.74
C LYS A 63 5.01 -5.63 -9.84
N TYR A 64 4.22 -4.73 -10.43
CA TYR A 64 3.63 -3.60 -9.73
C TYR A 64 2.47 -4.01 -8.80
N GLU A 65 1.75 -5.10 -9.07
CA GLU A 65 0.80 -5.68 -8.11
C GLU A 65 1.45 -5.95 -6.75
N LYS A 66 2.70 -6.45 -6.74
CA LYS A 66 3.45 -6.66 -5.50
C LYS A 66 3.94 -5.37 -4.88
N VAL A 67 4.44 -4.44 -5.69
CA VAL A 67 4.99 -3.15 -5.21
C VAL A 67 3.88 -2.27 -4.63
N GLU A 68 2.72 -2.19 -5.29
CA GLU A 68 1.56 -1.44 -4.80
C GLU A 68 1.00 -2.07 -3.51
N ALA A 69 0.94 -3.41 -3.42
CA ALA A 69 0.54 -4.09 -2.19
C ALA A 69 1.51 -3.79 -1.03
N GLU A 70 2.82 -3.78 -1.27
CA GLU A 70 3.81 -3.41 -0.25
C GLU A 70 3.71 -1.93 0.14
N ARG A 71 3.57 -1.01 -0.81
CA ARG A 71 3.36 0.43 -0.53
C ARG A 71 2.08 0.66 0.27
N PHE A 72 0.99 -0.04 -0.06
CA PHE A 72 -0.26 0.01 0.70
C PHE A 72 -0.07 -0.45 2.15
N LEU A 73 0.56 -1.62 2.34
CA LEU A 73 0.83 -2.14 3.68
C LEU A 73 1.74 -1.20 4.46
N GLN A 74 2.80 -0.68 3.84
CA GLN A 74 3.69 0.28 4.46
C GLN A 74 2.94 1.52 4.97
N ASN A 75 2.08 2.11 4.14
CA ASN A 75 1.25 3.25 4.52
C ASN A 75 0.29 2.90 5.65
N PHE A 76 -0.33 1.71 5.60
CA PHE A 76 -1.24 1.23 6.64
C PHE A 76 -0.54 1.07 8.01
N TYR A 77 0.66 0.49 8.04
CA TYR A 77 1.45 0.36 9.26
C TYR A 77 1.90 1.72 9.81
N GLN A 78 2.32 2.64 8.93
CA GLN A 78 2.67 4.01 9.33
C GLN A 78 1.48 4.75 9.96
N MET A 79 0.28 4.63 9.39
CA MET A 79 -0.93 5.24 9.97
C MET A 79 -1.25 4.71 11.38
N ARG A 80 -0.88 3.45 11.67
CA ARG A 80 -1.05 2.83 12.99
C ARG A 80 0.13 3.08 13.94
N GLY A 81 1.13 3.86 13.54
CA GLY A 81 2.35 4.09 14.32
C GLY A 81 3.19 2.82 14.51
N GLN A 82 3.03 1.85 13.63
CA GLN A 82 3.69 0.55 13.71
C GLN A 82 4.80 0.42 12.66
N PRO A 83 5.91 -0.28 12.96
CA PRO A 83 6.97 -0.49 11.98
C PRO A 83 6.46 -1.40 10.84
N PHE A 84 6.77 -1.06 9.59
CA PHE A 84 6.47 -1.94 8.45
C PHE A 84 7.51 -3.06 8.36
N ILE A 85 7.07 -4.30 8.17
CA ILE A 85 7.95 -5.44 7.88
C ILE A 85 7.73 -5.84 6.42
N PRO A 86 8.76 -5.74 5.55
CA PRO A 86 8.64 -6.12 4.15
C PRO A 86 8.28 -7.59 3.95
N SER A 87 7.62 -7.91 2.83
CA SER A 87 7.25 -9.31 2.52
C SER A 87 8.47 -10.22 2.32
N THR A 88 9.64 -9.63 2.03
CA THR A 88 10.93 -10.30 1.89
C THR A 88 11.51 -10.80 3.21
N LYS A 89 10.91 -10.46 4.35
CA LYS A 89 11.38 -10.83 5.69
C LYS A 89 10.37 -11.66 6.48
N PRO A 90 10.10 -12.92 6.05
CA PRO A 90 9.07 -13.75 6.67
C PRO A 90 9.36 -14.10 8.14
N GLU A 91 10.64 -14.27 8.52
CA GLU A 91 11.03 -14.57 9.90
C GLU A 91 10.74 -13.40 10.86
N GLU A 92 10.98 -12.17 10.43
CA GLU A 92 10.64 -10.97 11.22
C GLU A 92 9.12 -10.80 11.36
N MET A 93 8.35 -11.11 10.32
CA MET A 93 6.89 -11.13 10.40
C MET A 93 6.37 -12.20 11.37
N ALA A 94 6.89 -13.43 11.28
CA ALA A 94 6.48 -14.53 12.14
C ALA A 94 6.74 -14.20 13.61
N LYS A 95 7.93 -13.68 13.92
CA LYS A 95 8.27 -13.26 15.28
C LYS A 95 7.31 -12.20 15.82
N ARG A 96 6.95 -11.22 14.98
CA ARG A 96 6.00 -10.20 15.39
C ARG A 96 4.59 -10.74 15.62
N TRP A 97 4.15 -11.70 14.81
CA TRP A 97 2.88 -12.38 15.06
C TRP A 97 2.88 -13.13 16.39
N GLU A 98 3.96 -13.82 16.73
CA GLU A 98 4.09 -14.48 18.05
C GLU A 98 4.03 -13.46 19.20
N GLU A 99 4.67 -12.30 19.04
CA GLU A 99 4.62 -11.21 20.04
C GLU A 99 3.22 -10.59 20.18
N ASP A 100 2.55 -10.33 19.05
CA ASP A 100 1.18 -9.78 19.02
C ASP A 100 0.16 -10.79 19.59
N GLU A 101 0.32 -12.08 19.30
CA GLU A 101 -0.51 -13.16 19.86
C GLU A 101 -0.32 -13.29 21.37
N ALA A 102 0.94 -13.30 21.85
CA ALA A 102 1.23 -13.34 23.28
C ALA A 102 0.67 -12.11 24.02
N ALA A 103 0.76 -10.92 23.41
CA ALA A 103 0.18 -9.69 23.97
C ALA A 103 -1.35 -9.76 24.05
N ALA A 104 -2.01 -10.26 22.99
CA ALA A 104 -3.47 -10.42 22.97
C ALA A 104 -3.95 -11.43 24.03
N ILE A 105 -3.24 -12.55 24.20
CA ILE A 105 -3.55 -13.54 25.25
C ILE A 105 -3.41 -12.91 26.64
N LYS A 106 -2.30 -12.19 26.89
CA LYS A 106 -2.07 -11.52 28.18
C LYS A 106 -3.13 -10.47 28.49
N GLU A 107 -3.56 -9.72 27.49
CA GLU A 107 -4.63 -8.73 27.63
C GLU A 107 -5.97 -9.41 27.91
N GLY A 108 -6.29 -10.49 27.20
CA GLY A 108 -7.48 -11.31 27.47
C GLY A 108 -7.52 -11.82 28.92
N MET A 109 -6.39 -12.36 29.40
CA MET A 109 -6.27 -12.80 30.79
C MET A 109 -6.40 -11.65 31.81
N ARG A 110 -5.94 -10.43 31.47
CA ARG A 110 -6.13 -9.26 32.33
C ARG A 110 -7.60 -8.89 32.44
N MET A 111 -8.31 -8.81 31.31
CA MET A 111 -9.75 -8.50 31.29
C MET A 111 -10.56 -9.53 32.10
N GLU A 112 -10.26 -10.83 31.95
CA GLU A 112 -10.93 -11.88 32.76
C GLU A 112 -10.64 -11.76 34.26
N PHE A 113 -9.46 -11.26 34.63
CA PHE A 113 -9.09 -11.05 36.04
C PHE A 113 -9.73 -9.78 36.62
N GLU A 114 -9.86 -8.72 35.82
CA GLU A 114 -10.57 -7.48 36.18
C GLU A 114 -12.08 -7.77 36.34
N ASP A 115 -12.70 -8.49 35.41
CA ASP A 115 -14.11 -8.91 35.48
C ASP A 115 -14.39 -9.76 36.75
N ASN A 116 -13.51 -10.70 37.08
CA ASN A 116 -13.65 -11.52 38.29
C ASN A 116 -13.49 -10.70 39.59
N GLN A 117 -12.63 -9.67 39.59
CA GLN A 117 -12.48 -8.79 40.74
C GLN A 117 -13.68 -7.85 40.92
N GLU A 118 -14.25 -7.33 39.83
CA GLU A 118 -15.48 -6.52 39.89
C GLU A 118 -16.65 -7.35 40.46
N LEU A 119 -16.85 -8.57 39.97
CA LEU A 119 -17.85 -9.52 40.48
C LEU A 119 -17.69 -9.82 41.98
N HIS A 120 -16.46 -9.99 42.46
CA HIS A 120 -16.21 -10.26 43.89
C HIS A 120 -16.25 -9.01 44.77
N SER A 121 -16.05 -7.81 44.21
CA SER A 121 -16.17 -6.55 44.94
C SER A 121 -17.63 -6.21 45.27
N ASP A 122 -18.55 -6.47 44.35
CA ASP A 122 -20.00 -6.24 44.54
C ASP A 122 -20.60 -7.18 45.59
N ASP A 123 -20.13 -8.43 45.65
CA ASP A 123 -20.57 -9.42 46.66
C ASP A 123 -20.20 -9.01 48.10
N TRP A 124 -19.17 -8.19 48.28
CA TRP A 124 -18.76 -7.68 49.60
C TRP A 124 -19.56 -6.44 50.03
N VAL A 125 -20.10 -5.68 49.08
CA VAL A 125 -20.92 -4.48 49.34
C VAL A 125 -22.35 -4.86 49.75
N ILE A 126 -22.88 -5.98 49.26
CA ILE A 126 -24.26 -6.43 49.53
C ILE A 126 -24.41 -7.07 50.93
N ARG A 127 -23.31 -7.47 51.59
CA ARG A 127 -23.33 -8.17 52.90
C ARG A 127 -23.18 -7.27 54.14
N LYS A 128 -23.47 -5.97 54.07
CA LYS A 128 -23.50 -5.07 55.24
C LYS A 128 -24.91 -4.63 55.62
#